data_AF-A0A971JSW9-F1
#
_entry.id   AF-A0A971JSW9-F1
#
_cell.length_a   1.000
_cell.length_b   1.000
_cell.length_c   1.000
_cell.angle_alpha   90.00
_cell.angle_beta   90.00
_cell.angle_gamma   90.00
#
_symmetry.space_group_name_H-M   'P 1'
#
loop_
_entity.id
_entity.type
_entity.pdbx_description
1 polymer ?
#
loop_
_entity_poly.entity_id
_entity_poly.type
_entity_poly.pdbx_seq_one_letter_code
_entity_poly.pdbx_strand_id
1 'polypeptide(L)'
;MVDIDAKFFETYGPLEEFYVNDKLDNSSYLRCLPITMFCDKCNMERTFNQYLSTSLIDGTIYKVAYMCTACKDFKIIFIIYLDIKINSIKKLTQWPLWLPKIDADLKKSLGKNHGNYKKGLYCEQEGYGIGAFAYYRRIVEDMIDGLLDDIYEMFSEEEKQTYKENIELAKKERVTEKKIEIVKKILPSELISNGINPLDRLHSGLSEGLHSMPDEGCLKTATAVRISLEYLLHEIVLRKKRKIEYASAMKELEKQTTKKHK
;
A
#
# COMPACT_ATOMS: atom_id res chain seq x y z
N MET A 1 12.45 -31.88 11.62
CA MET A 1 12.33 -31.07 10.39
C MET A 1 11.11 -30.22 10.57
N VAL A 2 11.26 -28.90 10.47
CA VAL A 2 10.18 -27.93 10.69
C VAL A 2 9.79 -27.38 9.33
N ASP A 3 8.52 -27.55 8.96
CA ASP A 3 8.00 -27.01 7.71
C ASP A 3 7.60 -25.55 7.93
N ILE A 4 8.28 -24.65 7.21
CA ILE A 4 7.98 -23.22 7.26
C ILE A 4 7.02 -22.89 6.13
N ASP A 5 5.84 -22.41 6.50
CA ASP A 5 4.78 -21.99 5.56
C ASP A 5 5.30 -20.91 4.61
N ALA A 6 4.94 -21.02 3.33
CA ALA A 6 5.27 -20.02 2.31
C ALA A 6 4.76 -18.62 2.70
N LYS A 7 3.62 -18.54 3.39
CA LYS A 7 3.01 -17.29 3.87
C LYS A 7 3.99 -16.45 4.70
N PHE A 8 4.83 -17.07 5.53
CA PHE A 8 5.84 -16.35 6.30
C PHE A 8 6.80 -15.55 5.41
N PHE A 9 7.27 -16.16 4.32
CA PHE A 9 8.18 -15.50 3.39
C PHE A 9 7.45 -14.47 2.53
N GLU A 10 6.24 -14.80 2.06
CA GLU A 10 5.50 -14.02 1.07
C GLU A 10 4.82 -12.77 1.64
N THR A 11 4.26 -12.85 2.86
CA THR A 11 3.34 -11.82 3.35
C THR A 11 3.77 -11.08 4.62
N TYR A 12 4.65 -11.66 5.45
CA TYR A 12 5.04 -11.03 6.72
C TYR A 12 6.16 -10.01 6.51
N GLY A 13 6.19 -8.93 7.29
CA GLY A 13 7.30 -7.98 7.28
C GLY A 13 8.56 -8.53 7.95
N PRO A 14 9.71 -7.86 7.79
CA PRO A 14 10.83 -8.02 8.71
C PRO A 14 10.42 -7.72 10.15
N LEU A 15 11.02 -8.43 11.10
CA LEU A 15 10.85 -8.33 12.56
C LEU A 15 9.45 -8.70 13.11
N GLU A 16 8.46 -8.91 12.25
CA GLU A 16 7.16 -9.46 12.65
C GLU A 16 7.31 -10.91 13.14
N GLU A 17 6.71 -11.21 14.30
CA GLU A 17 6.69 -12.55 14.87
C GLU A 17 5.67 -13.44 14.13
N PHE A 18 6.15 -14.59 13.66
CA PHE A 18 5.35 -15.64 13.04
C PHE A 18 5.40 -16.89 13.91
N TYR A 19 4.27 -17.26 14.51
CA TYR A 19 4.19 -18.44 15.37
C TYR A 19 4.09 -19.71 14.52
N VAL A 20 4.95 -20.68 14.83
CA VAL A 20 4.96 -21.97 14.15
C VAL A 20 4.22 -23.03 14.96
N ASN A 21 3.57 -23.96 14.26
CA ASN A 21 2.84 -25.06 14.91
C ASN A 21 3.79 -26.16 15.41
N ASP A 22 4.84 -26.42 14.64
CA ASP A 22 5.87 -27.38 15.01
C ASP A 22 6.75 -26.82 16.13
N LYS A 23 7.20 -27.68 17.04
CA LYS A 23 8.11 -27.27 18.11
C LYS A 23 9.49 -26.98 17.54
N LEU A 24 10.00 -25.78 17.78
CA LEU A 24 11.37 -25.38 17.45
C LEU A 24 12.37 -25.93 18.48
N ASP A 25 13.57 -26.27 18.01
CA ASP A 25 14.74 -26.59 18.80
C ASP A 25 16.04 -26.17 18.08
N ASN A 26 17.18 -26.19 18.78
CA ASN A 26 18.48 -25.79 18.22
C ASN A 26 18.98 -26.72 17.09
N SER A 27 18.39 -27.91 16.92
CA SER A 27 18.68 -28.86 15.86
C SER A 27 17.68 -28.81 14.70
N SER A 28 16.79 -27.82 14.69
CA SER A 28 15.68 -27.75 13.76
C SER A 28 16.18 -27.53 12.34
N TYR A 29 16.10 -28.57 11.52
CA TYR A 29 16.28 -28.41 10.08
C TYR A 29 15.02 -27.77 9.48
N LEU A 30 15.19 -26.57 8.92
CA LEU A 30 14.12 -25.82 8.29
C LEU A 30 13.92 -26.29 6.86
N ARG A 31 12.77 -26.91 6.59
CA ARG A 31 12.31 -27.16 5.24
C ARG A 31 11.38 -26.03 4.86
N CYS A 32 11.78 -25.22 3.88
CA CYS A 32 11.02 -24.07 3.46
C CYS A 32 10.31 -24.41 2.14
N LEU A 33 8.98 -24.30 2.11
CA LEU A 33 8.19 -24.63 0.94
C LEU A 33 8.51 -23.68 -0.24
N PRO A 34 8.24 -24.08 -1.50
CA PRO A 34 8.28 -23.15 -2.62
C PRO A 34 7.42 -21.91 -2.35
N ILE A 35 7.92 -20.74 -2.76
CA ILE A 35 7.25 -19.45 -2.55
C ILE A 35 6.93 -18.79 -3.89
N THR A 36 5.96 -17.91 -3.92
CA THR A 36 5.57 -17.09 -5.07
C THR A 36 5.87 -15.63 -4.77
N MET A 37 6.83 -15.05 -5.51
CA MET A 37 7.23 -13.66 -5.34
C MET A 37 7.49 -12.99 -6.69
N PHE A 38 7.62 -11.66 -6.71
CA PHE A 38 7.97 -10.93 -7.91
C PHE A 38 9.45 -11.17 -8.27
N CYS A 39 9.72 -11.50 -9.53
CA CYS A 39 11.06 -11.63 -10.06
C CYS A 39 11.41 -10.44 -10.93
N ASP A 40 12.40 -9.63 -10.52
CA ASP A 40 12.76 -8.41 -11.28
C ASP A 40 13.32 -8.72 -12.67
N LYS A 41 13.98 -9.87 -12.86
CA LYS A 41 14.47 -10.29 -14.18
C LYS A 41 13.35 -10.73 -15.11
N CYS A 42 12.35 -11.44 -14.59
CA CYS A 42 11.18 -11.86 -15.37
C CYS A 42 10.12 -10.74 -15.50
N ASN A 43 10.20 -9.73 -14.64
CA ASN A 43 9.21 -8.66 -14.49
C ASN A 43 7.78 -9.16 -14.23
N MET A 44 7.64 -10.26 -13.48
CA MET A 44 6.35 -10.81 -13.07
C MET A 44 6.49 -11.76 -11.87
N GLU A 45 5.36 -12.17 -11.29
CA GLU A 45 5.32 -13.18 -10.25
C GLU A 45 5.77 -14.54 -10.78
N ARG A 46 6.63 -15.20 -9.98
CA ARG A 46 7.23 -16.49 -10.29
C ARG A 46 7.29 -17.33 -9.03
N THR A 47 7.29 -18.64 -9.23
CA THR A 47 7.67 -19.58 -8.18
C THR A 47 9.18 -19.55 -7.96
N PHE A 48 9.59 -19.63 -6.71
CA PHE A 48 10.96 -19.76 -6.27
C PHE A 48 11.10 -21.02 -5.44
N ASN A 49 12.17 -21.77 -5.70
CA ASN A 49 12.52 -22.92 -4.88
C ASN A 49 13.69 -22.57 -3.98
N GLN A 50 13.64 -23.07 -2.75
CA GLN A 50 14.76 -23.03 -1.84
C GLN A 50 15.92 -23.80 -2.45
N TYR A 51 17.11 -23.19 -2.45
CA TYR A 51 18.35 -23.86 -2.84
C TYR A 51 19.40 -23.83 -1.72
N LEU A 52 19.15 -23.08 -0.64
CA LEU A 52 20.02 -23.01 0.53
C LEU A 52 19.20 -22.84 1.81
N SER A 53 19.56 -23.63 2.82
CA SER A 53 19.21 -23.43 4.23
C SER A 53 20.48 -23.66 5.03
N THR A 54 20.96 -22.66 5.77
CA THR A 54 22.10 -22.87 6.66
C THR A 54 21.92 -22.10 7.94
N SER A 55 22.24 -22.74 9.06
CA SER A 55 22.44 -22.04 10.33
C SER A 55 23.66 -21.10 10.21
N LEU A 56 23.51 -19.88 10.71
CA LEU A 56 24.57 -18.89 10.85
C LEU A 56 25.07 -18.80 12.30
N ILE A 57 24.18 -19.04 13.27
CA ILE A 57 24.49 -19.05 14.70
C ILE A 57 23.71 -20.20 15.34
N ASP A 58 24.40 -21.29 15.66
CA ASP A 58 23.97 -22.42 16.51
C ASP A 58 22.46 -22.77 16.51
N GLY A 59 21.85 -22.77 15.32
CA GLY A 59 20.44 -23.12 15.13
C GLY A 59 19.44 -22.07 15.59
N THR A 60 19.89 -20.85 15.88
CA THR A 60 19.08 -19.69 16.24
C THR A 60 18.87 -18.73 15.07
N ILE A 61 19.91 -18.48 14.27
CA ILE A 61 19.82 -17.64 13.06
C ILE A 61 20.08 -18.50 11.84
N TYR A 62 19.25 -18.38 10.80
CA TYR A 62 19.44 -19.08 9.53
C TYR A 62 19.49 -18.10 8.37
N LYS A 63 20.28 -18.48 7.37
CA LYS A 63 20.19 -17.95 6.01
C LYS A 63 19.39 -18.91 5.16
N VAL A 64 18.29 -18.43 4.61
CA VAL A 64 17.45 -19.18 3.67
C VAL A 64 17.51 -18.46 2.32
N ALA A 65 17.87 -19.17 1.25
CA ALA A 65 17.94 -18.59 -0.08
C ALA A 65 17.12 -19.36 -1.10
N TYR A 66 16.49 -18.58 -1.96
CA TYR A 66 15.52 -18.97 -2.96
C TYR A 66 15.97 -18.50 -4.34
N MET A 67 15.69 -19.30 -5.36
CA MET A 67 16.01 -18.99 -6.75
C MET A 67 14.76 -19.12 -7.61
N CYS A 68 14.57 -18.15 -8.51
CA CYS A 68 13.45 -18.16 -9.45
C CYS A 68 13.54 -19.40 -10.34
N THR A 69 12.46 -20.20 -10.38
CA THR A 69 12.45 -21.45 -11.15
C THR A 69 12.48 -21.21 -12.66
N ALA A 70 11.96 -20.06 -13.11
CA ALA A 70 11.88 -19.70 -14.53
C ALA A 70 13.21 -19.18 -15.10
N CYS A 71 13.76 -18.10 -14.53
CA CYS A 71 14.99 -17.50 -15.05
C CYS A 71 16.27 -18.10 -14.47
N LYS A 72 16.20 -18.81 -13.34
CA LYS A 72 17.34 -19.43 -12.64
C LYS A 72 18.48 -18.47 -12.29
N ASP A 73 18.17 -17.20 -12.17
CA ASP A 73 19.18 -16.13 -12.03
C ASP A 73 18.83 -15.18 -10.88
N PHE A 74 17.59 -14.71 -10.83
CA PHE A 74 17.12 -13.88 -9.73
C PHE A 74 16.98 -14.67 -8.43
N LYS A 75 17.48 -14.09 -7.33
CA LYS A 75 17.56 -14.72 -6.01
C LYS A 75 16.89 -13.86 -4.96
N ILE A 76 16.29 -14.55 -3.99
CA ILE A 76 15.76 -13.93 -2.77
C ILE A 76 16.45 -14.61 -1.59
N ILE A 77 16.95 -13.81 -0.66
CA ILE A 77 17.70 -14.25 0.51
C ILE A 77 16.98 -13.69 1.73
N PHE A 78 16.76 -14.54 2.72
CA PHE A 78 16.21 -14.20 4.01
C PHE A 78 17.24 -14.52 5.08
N ILE A 79 17.37 -13.63 6.06
CA ILE A 79 17.98 -13.96 7.35
C ILE A 79 16.84 -14.07 8.35
N ILE A 80 16.73 -15.20 9.01
CA ILE A 80 15.63 -15.51 9.92
C ILE A 80 16.17 -15.82 11.30
N TYR A 81 15.46 -15.38 12.32
CA TYR A 81 15.72 -15.69 13.73
C TYR A 81 14.62 -16.61 14.24
N LEU A 82 15.01 -17.66 14.96
CA LEU A 82 14.13 -18.59 15.65
C LEU A 82 14.12 -18.23 17.14
N ASP A 83 12.94 -17.95 17.66
CA ASP A 83 12.71 -17.86 19.09
C ASP A 83 12.08 -19.15 19.62
N ILE A 84 12.93 -20.04 20.14
CA ILE A 84 12.49 -21.33 20.68
C ILE A 84 11.64 -21.16 21.94
N LYS A 85 11.80 -20.07 22.69
CA LYS A 85 11.08 -19.87 23.97
C LYS A 85 9.60 -19.62 23.74
N ILE A 86 9.27 -18.85 22.70
CA ILE A 86 7.90 -18.50 22.34
C ILE A 86 7.41 -19.22 21.08
N ASN A 87 8.22 -20.14 20.56
CA ASN A 87 7.95 -20.94 19.36
C ASN A 87 7.58 -20.08 18.14
N SER A 88 8.39 -19.05 17.89
CA SER A 88 8.19 -18.11 16.78
C SER A 88 9.42 -18.03 15.88
N ILE A 89 9.21 -17.51 14.70
CA ILE A 89 10.25 -17.11 13.75
C ILE A 89 10.00 -15.68 13.31
N LYS A 90 11.08 -14.96 12.98
CA LYS A 90 10.98 -13.64 12.33
C LYS A 90 12.06 -13.42 11.31
N LYS A 91 11.76 -12.63 10.29
CA LYS A 91 12.75 -12.19 9.30
C LYS A 91 13.58 -11.07 9.92
N LEU A 92 14.88 -11.28 10.12
CA LEU A 92 15.79 -10.18 10.48
C LEU A 92 16.05 -9.26 9.27
N THR A 93 16.10 -9.83 8.07
CA THR A 93 16.19 -9.05 6.83
C THR A 93 15.83 -9.90 5.61
N GLN A 94 15.59 -9.24 4.48
CA GLN A 94 15.36 -9.84 3.18
C GLN A 94 16.12 -9.06 2.08
N TRP A 95 16.71 -9.78 1.13
CA TRP A 95 17.27 -9.22 -0.09
C TRP A 95 16.72 -9.95 -1.33
N PRO A 96 16.19 -9.25 -2.35
CA PRO A 96 15.91 -7.82 -2.38
C PRO A 96 14.86 -7.45 -1.33
N LEU A 97 14.83 -6.16 -1.00
CA LEU A 97 13.94 -5.60 0.01
C LEU A 97 12.49 -6.02 -0.25
N TRP A 98 11.82 -6.52 0.79
CA TRP A 98 10.40 -6.81 0.69
C TRP A 98 9.65 -5.49 0.51
N LEU A 99 8.82 -5.42 -0.52
CA LEU A 99 7.88 -4.34 -0.71
C LEU A 99 6.52 -4.99 -0.99
N PRO A 100 5.45 -4.59 -0.30
CA PRO A 100 4.11 -5.04 -0.61
C PRO A 100 3.80 -4.88 -2.08
N LYS A 101 3.04 -5.83 -2.62
CA LYS A 101 2.51 -5.68 -3.97
C LYS A 101 1.59 -4.46 -4.00
N ILE A 102 1.96 -3.49 -4.84
CA ILE A 102 1.15 -2.31 -5.12
C ILE A 102 0.32 -2.66 -6.34
N ASP A 103 -1.01 -2.59 -6.24
CA ASP A 103 -1.88 -2.87 -7.37
C ASP A 103 -1.65 -1.86 -8.51
N ALA A 104 -2.01 -2.26 -9.73
CA ALA A 104 -1.69 -1.49 -10.92
C ALA A 104 -2.42 -0.13 -10.97
N ASP A 105 -3.64 -0.06 -10.44
CA ASP A 105 -4.43 1.18 -10.41
C ASP A 105 -3.81 2.15 -9.39
N LEU A 106 -3.49 1.71 -8.19
CA LEU A 106 -2.80 2.53 -7.18
C LEU A 106 -1.44 3.00 -7.69
N LYS A 107 -0.64 2.11 -8.28
CA LYS A 107 0.66 2.48 -8.87
C LYS A 107 0.49 3.57 -9.94
N LYS A 108 -0.55 3.46 -10.77
CA LYS A 108 -0.86 4.47 -11.81
C LYS A 108 -1.29 5.79 -11.18
N SER A 109 -2.15 5.76 -10.17
CA SER A 109 -2.62 6.96 -9.46
C SER A 109 -1.50 7.67 -8.70
N LEU A 110 -0.57 6.92 -8.08
CA LEU A 110 0.61 7.47 -7.42
C LEU A 110 1.55 8.19 -8.40
N GLY A 111 1.63 7.74 -9.66
CA GLY A 111 2.47 8.34 -10.69
C GLY A 111 3.93 8.50 -10.25
N LYS A 112 4.43 9.76 -10.24
CA LYS A 112 5.80 10.09 -9.79
C LYS A 112 6.07 9.74 -8.32
N ASN A 113 5.03 9.65 -7.50
CA ASN A 113 5.13 9.42 -6.06
C ASN A 113 5.30 7.94 -5.68
N HIS A 114 5.21 7.03 -6.64
CA HIS A 114 5.40 5.59 -6.42
C HIS A 114 6.71 5.24 -5.69
N GLY A 115 7.79 5.97 -5.99
CA GLY A 115 9.08 5.77 -5.31
C GLY A 115 9.03 6.14 -3.83
N ASN A 116 8.43 7.29 -3.49
CA ASN A 116 8.25 7.71 -2.10
C ASN A 116 7.29 6.79 -1.35
N TYR A 117 6.24 6.32 -2.04
CA TYR A 117 5.29 5.38 -1.48
C TYR A 117 5.95 4.07 -1.04
N LYS A 118 6.81 3.50 -1.90
CA LYS A 118 7.62 2.32 -1.56
C LYS A 118 8.53 2.55 -0.35
N LYS A 119 9.16 3.73 -0.26
CA LYS A 119 10.01 4.08 0.88
C LYS A 119 9.19 4.24 2.17
N GLY A 120 8.01 4.84 2.10
CA GLY A 120 7.07 4.93 3.21
C GLY A 120 6.65 3.56 3.71
N LEU A 121 6.26 2.67 2.80
CA LEU A 121 5.89 1.28 3.12
C LEU A 121 7.03 0.53 3.80
N TYR A 122 8.25 0.70 3.29
CA TYR A 122 9.43 0.10 3.91
C TYR A 122 9.64 0.61 5.34
N CYS A 123 9.63 1.93 5.54
CA CYS A 123 9.75 2.51 6.87
C CYS A 123 8.65 2.02 7.82
N GLU A 124 7.41 1.89 7.32
CA GLU A 124 6.30 1.38 8.12
C GLU A 124 6.56 -0.07 8.58
N GLN A 125 7.11 -0.90 7.72
CA GLN A 125 7.38 -2.31 8.00
C GLN A 125 8.55 -2.54 8.95
N GLU A 126 9.59 -1.72 8.83
CA GLU A 126 10.72 -1.75 9.76
C GLU A 126 10.40 -1.07 11.10
N GLY A 127 9.17 -0.55 11.26
CA GLY A 127 8.73 0.14 12.46
C GLY A 127 9.25 1.57 12.59
N TYR A 128 9.85 2.15 11.54
CA TYR A 128 10.32 3.54 11.50
C TYR A 128 9.17 4.51 11.24
N GLY A 129 8.39 4.81 12.28
CA GLY A 129 7.16 5.58 12.18
C GLY A 129 7.35 7.00 11.65
N ILE A 130 8.36 7.73 12.15
CA ILE A 130 8.69 9.10 11.69
C ILE A 130 9.05 9.10 10.20
N GLY A 131 9.82 8.11 9.77
CA GLY A 131 10.22 7.94 8.38
C GLY A 131 9.03 7.65 7.46
N ALA A 132 8.18 6.70 7.86
CA ALA A 132 6.97 6.34 7.13
C ALA A 132 6.05 7.55 6.97
N PHE A 133 5.81 8.25 8.09
CA PHE A 133 4.99 9.45 8.11
C PHE A 133 5.51 10.54 7.17
N ALA A 134 6.82 10.83 7.21
CA ALA A 134 7.43 11.86 6.35
C ALA A 134 7.22 11.55 4.86
N TYR A 135 7.38 10.29 4.44
CA TYR A 135 7.13 9.88 3.06
C TYR A 135 5.65 10.02 2.68
N TYR A 136 4.72 9.54 3.50
CA TYR A 136 3.30 9.65 3.19
C TYR A 136 2.81 11.11 3.18
N ARG A 137 3.28 11.93 4.12
CA ARG A 137 3.02 13.37 4.11
C ARG A 137 3.43 14.02 2.80
N ARG A 138 4.65 13.73 2.34
CA ARG A 138 5.16 14.25 1.08
C ARG A 138 4.28 13.86 -0.10
N ILE A 139 3.81 12.61 -0.13
CA ILE A 139 2.92 12.11 -1.19
C ILE A 139 1.59 12.86 -1.17
N VAL A 140 0.98 13.04 0.00
CA VAL A 140 -0.29 13.77 0.13
C VAL A 140 -0.11 15.22 -0.33
N GLU A 141 0.95 15.90 0.11
CA GLU A 141 1.26 17.27 -0.33
C GLU A 141 1.48 17.36 -1.84
N ASP A 142 2.18 16.39 -2.44
CA ASP A 142 2.46 16.37 -3.89
C ASP A 142 1.22 15.99 -4.73
N MET A 143 0.22 15.32 -4.14
CA MET A 143 -0.97 14.83 -4.85
C MET A 143 -2.24 15.62 -4.58
N ILE A 144 -2.28 16.45 -3.53
CA ILE A 144 -3.52 17.06 -3.07
C ILE A 144 -4.22 17.83 -4.18
N ASP A 145 -3.50 18.62 -4.97
CA ASP A 145 -4.11 19.43 -6.02
C ASP A 145 -4.78 18.57 -7.10
N GLY A 146 -4.13 17.49 -7.53
CA GLY A 146 -4.71 16.55 -8.48
C GLY A 146 -5.91 15.80 -7.91
N LEU A 147 -5.86 15.42 -6.63
CA LEU A 147 -6.99 14.81 -5.92
C LEU A 147 -8.20 15.75 -5.86
N LEU A 148 -7.96 17.05 -5.62
CA LEU A 148 -9.02 18.05 -5.58
C LEU A 148 -9.67 18.28 -6.94
N ASP A 149 -8.87 18.31 -8.01
CA ASP A 149 -9.41 18.38 -9.37
C ASP A 149 -10.23 17.13 -9.71
N ASP A 150 -9.75 15.95 -9.34
CA ASP A 150 -10.46 14.69 -9.54
C ASP A 150 -11.81 14.64 -8.79
N ILE A 151 -11.85 15.13 -7.55
CA ILE A 151 -13.09 15.27 -6.78
C ILE A 151 -14.02 16.28 -7.45
N TYR A 152 -13.50 17.41 -7.95
CA TYR A 152 -14.30 18.42 -8.62
C TYR A 152 -14.97 17.90 -9.90
N GLU A 153 -14.29 17.04 -10.66
CA GLU A 153 -14.86 16.38 -11.85
C GLU A 153 -16.03 15.42 -11.53
N MET A 154 -16.14 14.99 -10.28
CA MET A 154 -17.20 14.10 -9.83
C MET A 154 -18.51 14.82 -9.51
N PHE A 155 -18.47 16.11 -9.16
CA PHE A 155 -19.67 16.89 -8.91
C PHE A 155 -20.56 17.02 -10.16
N SER A 156 -21.86 17.02 -9.95
CA SER A 156 -22.86 17.46 -10.91
C SER A 156 -22.69 18.96 -11.22
N GLU A 157 -23.26 19.43 -12.34
CA GLU A 157 -23.19 20.86 -12.70
C GLU A 157 -23.86 21.76 -11.65
N GLU A 158 -24.90 21.26 -10.97
CA GLU A 158 -25.55 21.96 -9.85
C GLU A 158 -24.62 22.06 -8.63
N GLU A 159 -23.99 20.97 -8.22
CA GLU A 159 -23.03 20.98 -7.11
C GLU A 159 -21.80 21.86 -7.40
N LYS A 160 -21.29 21.83 -8.63
CA LYS A 160 -20.20 22.71 -9.05
C LYS A 160 -20.57 24.18 -8.91
N GLN A 161 -21.82 24.54 -9.21
CA GLN A 161 -22.31 25.91 -9.05
C GLN A 161 -22.49 26.27 -7.58
N THR A 162 -23.05 25.36 -6.77
CA THR A 162 -23.22 25.54 -5.32
C THR A 162 -21.90 25.70 -4.58
N TYR A 163 -20.88 24.91 -4.93
CA TYR A 163 -19.60 24.88 -4.22
C TYR A 163 -18.50 25.72 -4.88
N LYS A 164 -18.81 26.46 -5.95
CA LYS A 164 -17.85 27.19 -6.78
C LYS A 164 -16.84 28.00 -5.96
N GLU A 165 -17.30 28.75 -4.97
CA GLU A 165 -16.44 29.58 -4.13
C GLU A 165 -15.47 28.75 -3.27
N ASN A 166 -15.93 27.64 -2.69
CA ASN A 166 -15.08 26.74 -1.92
C ASN A 166 -13.97 26.14 -2.79
N ILE A 167 -14.30 25.75 -4.02
CA ILE A 167 -13.35 25.16 -4.96
C ILE A 167 -12.31 26.20 -5.40
N GLU A 168 -12.74 27.41 -5.76
CA GLU A 168 -11.84 28.51 -6.11
C GLU A 168 -10.91 28.89 -4.96
N LEU A 169 -11.43 28.88 -3.73
CA LEU A 169 -10.63 29.14 -2.53
C LEU A 169 -9.58 28.02 -2.31
N ALA A 170 -10.00 26.76 -2.41
CA ALA A 170 -9.11 25.62 -2.26
C ALA A 170 -7.99 25.59 -3.31
N LYS A 171 -8.28 25.96 -4.56
CA LYS A 171 -7.28 26.05 -5.64
C LYS A 171 -6.24 27.16 -5.43
N LYS A 172 -6.64 28.28 -4.80
CA LYS A 172 -5.76 29.43 -4.55
C LYS A 172 -4.93 29.28 -3.28
N GLU A 173 -5.41 28.50 -2.31
CA GLU A 173 -4.67 28.19 -1.09
C GLU A 173 -3.35 27.48 -1.45
N ARG A 174 -2.31 27.66 -0.65
CA ARG A 174 -1.00 27.02 -0.84
C ARG A 174 -0.68 26.02 0.26
N VAL A 175 -1.29 26.17 1.43
CA VAL A 175 -1.10 25.28 2.57
C VAL A 175 -2.02 24.07 2.43
N THR A 176 -1.43 22.88 2.25
CA THR A 176 -2.15 21.61 2.08
C THR A 176 -3.21 21.38 3.15
N GLU A 177 -2.89 21.63 4.42
CA GLU A 177 -3.81 21.47 5.54
C GLU A 177 -5.07 22.34 5.35
N LYS A 178 -4.90 23.63 5.03
CA LYS A 178 -6.02 24.53 4.75
C LYS A 178 -6.83 24.13 3.52
N LYS A 179 -6.18 23.62 2.45
CA LYS A 179 -6.88 23.07 1.28
C LYS A 179 -7.83 21.95 1.68
N ILE A 180 -7.30 20.99 2.44
CA ILE A 180 -8.08 19.85 2.91
C ILE A 180 -9.21 20.33 3.84
N GLU A 181 -8.97 21.34 4.68
CA GLU A 181 -9.99 21.93 5.55
C GLU A 181 -11.18 22.53 4.80
N ILE A 182 -10.94 23.14 3.65
CA ILE A 182 -11.99 23.69 2.78
C ILE A 182 -12.76 22.54 2.13
N VAL A 183 -12.04 21.59 1.52
CA VAL A 183 -12.65 20.57 0.65
C VAL A 183 -13.38 19.49 1.44
N LYS A 184 -12.92 19.16 2.64
CA LYS A 184 -13.57 18.13 3.47
C LYS A 184 -15.06 18.39 3.71
N LYS A 185 -15.49 19.67 3.70
CA LYS A 185 -16.88 20.10 3.89
C LYS A 185 -17.78 19.83 2.69
N ILE A 186 -17.19 19.66 1.51
CA ILE A 186 -17.90 19.49 0.24
C ILE A 186 -17.62 18.13 -0.40
N LEU A 187 -16.93 17.23 0.31
CA LEU A 187 -16.58 15.91 -0.24
C LEU A 187 -17.88 15.15 -0.62
N PRO A 188 -17.98 14.63 -1.86
CA PRO A 188 -19.12 13.81 -2.27
C PRO A 188 -19.39 12.69 -1.27
N SER A 189 -20.66 12.52 -0.90
CA SER A 189 -21.08 11.55 0.11
C SER A 189 -20.66 10.12 -0.21
N GLU A 190 -20.51 9.80 -1.49
CA GLU A 190 -20.06 8.51 -1.98
C GLU A 190 -18.62 8.23 -1.55
N LEU A 191 -17.76 9.25 -1.43
CA LEU A 191 -16.37 9.09 -0.98
C LEU A 191 -16.26 8.94 0.55
N ILE A 192 -17.35 9.10 1.29
CA ILE A 192 -17.40 8.93 2.74
C ILE A 192 -17.78 7.47 3.05
N SER A 193 -16.93 6.77 3.80
CA SER A 193 -17.19 5.38 4.22
C SER A 193 -17.52 5.30 5.69
N ASN A 194 -18.64 4.68 6.06
CA ASN A 194 -19.06 4.52 7.46
C ASN A 194 -19.09 5.85 8.24
N GLY A 195 -19.46 6.95 7.59
CA GLY A 195 -19.45 8.30 8.19
C GLY A 195 -18.05 8.89 8.40
N ILE A 196 -16.99 8.22 7.94
CA ILE A 196 -15.61 8.69 8.05
C ILE A 196 -15.21 9.37 6.73
N ASN A 197 -14.84 10.65 6.85
CA ASN A 197 -14.28 11.40 5.75
C ASN A 197 -12.78 11.08 5.61
N PRO A 198 -12.31 10.54 4.47
CA PRO A 198 -10.90 10.22 4.27
C PRO A 198 -10.00 11.47 4.26
N LEU A 199 -10.50 12.60 3.76
CA LEU A 199 -9.76 13.87 3.80
C LEU A 199 -9.57 14.37 5.23
N ASP A 200 -10.54 14.17 6.13
CA ASP A 200 -10.39 14.50 7.55
C ASP A 200 -9.24 13.70 8.18
N ARG A 201 -9.15 12.40 7.85
CA ARG A 201 -8.09 11.52 8.38
C ARG A 201 -6.72 11.92 7.87
N LEU A 202 -6.62 12.30 6.60
CA LEU A 202 -5.39 12.87 6.05
C LEU A 202 -5.03 14.17 6.77
N HIS A 203 -5.97 15.09 6.94
CA HIS A 203 -5.74 16.37 7.63
C HIS A 203 -5.26 16.18 9.06
N SER A 204 -6.01 15.43 9.89
CA SER A 204 -5.64 15.16 11.28
C SER A 204 -4.26 14.51 11.39
N GLY A 205 -3.98 13.51 10.55
CA GLY A 205 -2.67 12.85 10.56
C GLY A 205 -1.53 13.80 10.21
N LEU A 206 -1.72 14.65 9.19
CA LEU A 206 -0.70 15.63 8.74
C LEU A 206 -0.39 16.71 9.79
N SER A 207 -1.40 17.17 10.52
CA SER A 207 -1.25 18.22 11.53
C SER A 207 -0.71 17.72 12.87
N GLU A 208 -0.93 16.45 13.23
CA GLU A 208 -0.46 15.87 14.51
C GLU A 208 0.96 15.27 14.41
N GLY A 209 1.31 14.69 13.26
CA GLY A 209 2.55 13.94 13.09
C GLY A 209 3.78 14.82 12.95
N LEU A 210 4.69 14.71 13.94
CA LEU A 210 6.08 15.19 14.07
C LEU A 210 6.32 16.05 15.33
N HIS A 211 5.29 16.65 15.91
CA HIS A 211 5.53 17.72 16.89
C HIS A 211 5.82 17.26 18.32
N SER A 212 5.47 16.03 18.73
CA SER A 212 5.81 15.47 20.07
C SER A 212 5.55 13.96 20.22
N MET A 213 5.19 13.23 19.16
CA MET A 213 4.82 11.82 19.28
C MET A 213 6.06 10.91 19.30
N PRO A 214 6.06 9.82 20.10
CA PRO A 214 7.07 8.78 19.98
C PRO A 214 6.95 8.08 18.62
N ASP A 215 8.02 7.42 18.18
CA ASP A 215 8.08 6.80 16.84
C ASP A 215 6.95 5.78 16.62
N GLU A 216 6.60 4.98 17.63
CA GLU A 216 5.45 4.06 17.58
C GLU A 216 4.11 4.78 17.34
N GLY A 217 3.96 5.98 17.92
CA GLY A 217 2.80 6.84 17.68
C GLY A 217 2.77 7.35 16.24
N CYS A 218 3.92 7.81 15.73
CA CYS A 218 4.07 8.21 14.33
C CYS A 218 3.78 7.05 13.37
N LEU A 219 4.13 5.81 13.74
CA LEU A 219 3.85 4.62 12.94
C LEU A 219 2.35 4.39 12.76
N LYS A 220 1.58 4.43 13.87
CA LYS A 220 0.11 4.29 13.81
C LYS A 220 -0.52 5.38 12.95
N THR A 221 -0.06 6.62 13.09
CA THR A 221 -0.53 7.75 12.27
C THR A 221 -0.15 7.57 10.81
N ALA A 222 1.07 7.15 10.50
CA ALA A 222 1.54 6.89 9.13
C ALA A 222 0.69 5.82 8.44
N THR A 223 0.42 4.70 9.12
CA THR A 223 -0.46 3.65 8.62
C THR A 223 -1.86 4.18 8.32
N ALA A 224 -2.45 4.98 9.23
CA ALA A 224 -3.77 5.56 9.02
C ALA A 224 -3.81 6.52 7.82
N VAL A 225 -2.77 7.36 7.67
CA VAL A 225 -2.62 8.27 6.52
C VAL A 225 -2.52 7.48 5.21
N ARG A 226 -1.68 6.44 5.17
CA ARG A 226 -1.55 5.57 3.98
C ARG A 226 -2.89 4.94 3.61
N ILE A 227 -3.57 4.29 4.55
CA ILE A 227 -4.85 3.61 4.29
C ILE A 227 -5.90 4.60 3.77
N SER A 228 -5.95 5.81 4.35
CA SER A 228 -6.89 6.85 3.90
C SER A 228 -6.58 7.33 2.49
N LEU A 229 -5.29 7.50 2.16
CA LEU A 229 -4.83 7.87 0.82
C LEU A 229 -5.15 6.78 -0.21
N GLU A 230 -4.82 5.52 0.08
CA GLU A 230 -5.13 4.38 -0.80
C GLU A 230 -6.62 4.30 -1.09
N TYR A 231 -7.45 4.35 -0.05
CA TYR A 231 -8.90 4.32 -0.17
C TYR A 231 -9.40 5.43 -1.11
N LEU A 232 -8.96 6.67 -0.89
CA LEU A 232 -9.38 7.81 -1.72
C LEU A 232 -8.98 7.62 -3.20
N LEU A 233 -7.74 7.19 -3.45
CA LEU A 233 -7.24 6.96 -4.81
C LEU A 233 -7.99 5.84 -5.53
N HIS A 234 -8.24 4.72 -4.86
CA HIS A 234 -9.02 3.61 -5.43
C HIS A 234 -10.45 4.03 -5.74
N GLU A 235 -11.09 4.73 -4.81
CA GLU A 235 -12.46 5.17 -4.93
C GLU A 235 -12.66 6.17 -6.09
N ILE A 236 -11.73 7.10 -6.28
CA ILE A 236 -11.74 8.02 -7.43
C ILE A 236 -11.59 7.24 -8.74
N VAL A 237 -10.61 6.34 -8.84
CA VAL A 237 -10.37 5.54 -10.05
C VAL A 237 -11.59 4.69 -10.40
N LEU A 238 -12.15 4.01 -9.41
CA LEU A 238 -13.31 3.14 -9.59
C LEU A 238 -14.52 3.91 -10.11
N ARG A 239 -14.78 5.11 -9.58
CA ARG A 239 -15.88 5.97 -10.05
C ARG A 239 -15.66 6.47 -11.47
N LYS A 240 -14.44 6.94 -11.79
CA LYS A 240 -14.11 7.37 -13.16
C LYS A 240 -14.33 6.24 -14.16
N LYS A 241 -13.89 5.02 -13.86
CA LYS A 241 -14.13 3.82 -14.69
C LYS A 241 -15.63 3.55 -14.88
N ARG A 242 -16.40 3.47 -13.79
CA ARG A 242 -17.85 3.23 -13.85
C ARG A 242 -18.61 4.27 -14.67
N LYS A 243 -18.26 5.56 -14.53
CA LYS A 243 -18.89 6.65 -15.30
C LYS A 243 -18.65 6.50 -16.80
N ILE A 244 -17.42 6.15 -17.19
CA ILE A 244 -17.06 5.92 -18.60
C ILE A 244 -17.77 4.67 -19.16
N GLU A 245 -17.78 3.57 -18.41
CA GLU A 245 -18.44 2.32 -18.82
C GLU A 245 -19.94 2.51 -19.01
N TYR A 246 -20.61 3.16 -18.04
CA TYR A 246 -22.04 3.46 -18.13
C TYR A 246 -22.38 4.36 -19.31
N ALA A 247 -21.64 5.47 -19.50
CA ALA A 247 -21.86 6.38 -20.62
C ALA A 247 -21.65 5.69 -21.98
N SER A 248 -20.68 4.76 -22.06
CA SER A 248 -20.43 3.98 -23.26
C SER A 248 -21.56 3.01 -23.55
N ALA A 249 -22.08 2.32 -22.53
CA ALA A 249 -23.23 1.41 -22.66
C ALA A 249 -24.50 2.15 -23.11
N MET A 250 -24.80 3.31 -22.53
CA MET A 250 -25.97 4.12 -22.91
C MET A 250 -25.89 4.60 -24.37
N LYS A 251 -24.72 5.10 -24.80
CA LYS A 251 -24.50 5.49 -26.20
C LYS A 251 -24.68 4.32 -27.18
N GLU A 252 -24.30 3.11 -26.79
CA GLU A 252 -24.49 1.93 -27.62
C GLU A 252 -25.97 1.54 -27.72
N LEU A 253 -26.72 1.61 -26.62
CA LEU A 253 -28.18 1.42 -26.64
C LEU A 253 -28.88 2.43 -27.55
N GLU A 254 -28.51 3.72 -27.50
CA GLU A 254 -29.06 4.78 -28.38
C GLU A 254 -28.81 4.50 -29.87
N LYS A 255 -27.63 3.98 -30.23
CA LYS A 255 -27.31 3.58 -31.61
C LYS A 255 -28.16 2.40 -32.09
N GLN A 256 -28.47 1.47 -31.19
CA GLN A 256 -29.26 0.29 -31.51
C GLN A 256 -30.75 0.61 -31.66
N THR A 257 -31.29 1.53 -30.85
CA THR A 257 -32.68 2.01 -30.97
C THR A 257 -32.88 2.86 -32.22
N THR A 258 -31.93 3.72 -32.58
CA THR A 258 -32.00 4.52 -33.82
C THR A 258 -31.88 3.69 -35.10
N LYS A 259 -31.19 2.54 -35.08
CA LYS A 259 -31.14 1.59 -36.21
C LYS A 259 -32.42 0.76 -36.38
N LYS A 260 -33.22 0.57 -35.32
CA LYS A 260 -34.51 -0.15 -35.39
C LYS A 260 -35.67 0.72 -35.89
N HIS A 261 -35.51 2.04 -35.90
CA HIS A 261 -36.51 3.01 -36.35
C HIS A 261 -36.19 3.64 -37.71
N LYS A 262 -35.21 3.10 -38.44
CA LYS A 262 -34.95 3.36 -39.87
C LYS A 262 -35.23 2.11 -40.67
#